data_AF-A0A5B9EFQ2-F1
#
_entry.id   AF-A0A5B9EFQ2-F1
#
_cell.length_a   1.000
_cell.length_b   1.000
_cell.length_c   1.000
_cell.angle_alpha   90.00
_cell.angle_beta   90.00
_cell.angle_gamma   90.00
#
_symmetry.space_group_name_H-M   'P 1'
#
loop_
_entity.id
_entity.type
_entity.pdbx_description
1 polymer ?
#
loop_
_entity_poly.entity_id
_entity_poly.type
_entity_poly.pdbx_seq_one_letter_code
_entity_poly.pdbx_strand_id
1 'polypeptide(L)'
;MLLPSSICHTSRTLTVLLLSFTVALGVVGCGSGGGTAGTSGSTTTTLTSSATSAISGTSITLTAAVSPSGATGTVTFYDGSTSIGTGTLSSGATNISTSSLSVGTHTITATYGGNSSYSGSTSSSVSITITSGSTTSTTTTLSTSLTSVTYGSAVTFTATVSPSAATGSVTFYDGSTSLGAVTLSSGSASLSTSTLTVGTHTITATYAGSSTYSSSTSSAVTVVVNSSSSSSCSNYTGTPLIVCLAQEFYATLSSTQQSTMQLSYTEANAIIWSNLPTAQVSRNGVKIADLSSTQVTALKTLLAAVLSSEGYTREENLRVADDYLASNGGGTSSYGAGRYFIAFLGTPSTTSAWQLQFGGHHYALNVTYNGNYVSATPFFLGVEPPTFTSSGTTIQVMEKQRAAAYALGQTLTSNSSAKLSGTFDDVVHGANGSTSHDDNYPQAYPTSGRGVLYSSLSSTQQALVKSFIEAWVNDQNSDIASTLLSTYEDSTALASTYVGYSGTGAFTTQGDYIRVDGPRVWIEFVVQNGIVFSSSIHYHSIWRDKSADYGGDF
;
A
#
# COMPACT_ATOMS: atom_id res chain seq x y z
N MET A 1 33.57 4.80 -66.06
CA MET A 1 33.76 6.14 -66.62
C MET A 1 33.51 7.14 -65.50
N LEU A 2 34.52 7.97 -65.27
CA LEU A 2 34.70 9.11 -64.35
C LEU A 2 33.46 9.76 -63.65
N LEU A 3 33.68 10.06 -62.36
CA LEU A 3 33.09 11.09 -61.46
C LEU A 3 33.02 12.52 -62.09
N PRO A 4 32.55 13.61 -61.40
CA PRO A 4 31.79 13.80 -60.14
C PRO A 4 30.66 14.88 -60.23
N SER A 5 29.95 15.20 -59.14
CA SER A 5 29.87 16.58 -58.55
C SER A 5 28.87 16.69 -57.39
N SER A 6 29.38 17.17 -56.25
CA SER A 6 28.68 17.54 -55.02
C SER A 6 27.88 18.84 -55.14
N ILE A 7 26.85 19.07 -54.31
CA ILE A 7 26.42 20.38 -53.79
C ILE A 7 25.66 20.21 -52.45
N CYS A 8 25.96 21.13 -51.52
CA CYS A 8 25.55 21.26 -50.13
C CYS A 8 24.05 21.14 -49.79
N HIS A 9 23.76 20.60 -48.61
CA HIS A 9 22.54 20.89 -47.85
C HIS A 9 22.72 22.17 -47.01
N THR A 10 21.83 23.14 -47.22
CA THR A 10 21.67 24.33 -46.39
C THR A 10 20.62 24.01 -45.30
N SER A 11 21.04 23.88 -44.05
CA SER A 11 20.09 23.85 -42.92
C SER A 11 19.71 25.29 -42.57
N ARG A 12 18.44 25.65 -42.77
CA ARG A 12 17.87 26.92 -42.34
C ARG A 12 17.39 26.79 -40.90
N THR A 13 18.11 27.40 -39.96
CA THR A 13 17.63 27.60 -38.59
C THR A 13 16.64 28.76 -38.58
N LEU A 14 15.42 28.49 -38.15
CA LEU A 14 14.37 29.48 -37.93
C LEU A 14 14.64 30.20 -36.59
N THR A 15 15.21 31.40 -36.63
CA THR A 15 15.32 32.26 -35.45
C THR A 15 13.99 32.98 -35.24
N VAL A 16 13.18 32.49 -34.29
CA VAL A 16 12.01 33.21 -33.79
C VAL A 16 12.51 34.29 -32.82
N LEU A 17 12.57 35.54 -33.28
CA LEU A 17 12.86 36.71 -32.46
C LEU A 17 11.57 37.11 -31.74
N LEU A 18 11.38 36.66 -30.49
CA LEU A 18 10.36 37.25 -29.60
C LEU A 18 10.83 38.62 -29.14
N LEU A 19 10.27 39.69 -29.73
CA LEU A 19 10.31 41.03 -29.14
C LEU A 19 9.36 41.06 -27.93
N SER A 20 9.91 41.18 -26.72
CA SER A 20 9.15 41.53 -25.52
C SER A 20 9.01 43.05 -25.45
N PHE A 21 7.81 43.56 -25.72
CA PHE A 21 7.42 44.95 -25.44
C PHE A 21 7.00 45.04 -23.96
N THR A 22 7.68 45.86 -23.16
CA THR A 22 7.17 46.26 -21.83
C THR A 22 6.53 47.64 -21.96
N VAL A 23 5.21 47.69 -21.82
CA VAL A 23 4.44 48.94 -21.70
C VAL A 23 4.50 49.41 -20.25
N ALA A 24 5.19 50.52 -20.00
CA ALA A 24 5.08 51.23 -18.74
C ALA A 24 3.87 52.18 -18.81
N LEU A 25 2.78 51.82 -18.11
CA LEU A 25 1.62 52.69 -17.91
C LEU A 25 1.98 53.73 -16.83
N GLY A 26 2.25 54.96 -17.25
CA GLY A 26 2.39 56.10 -16.33
C GLY A 26 1.02 56.68 -15.98
N VAL A 27 0.52 56.43 -14.77
CA VAL A 27 -0.62 57.17 -14.21
C VAL A 27 -0.08 58.43 -13.55
N VAL A 28 -0.39 59.60 -14.13
CA VAL A 28 -0.09 60.91 -13.52
C VAL A 28 -1.23 61.28 -12.57
N GLY A 29 -1.03 61.04 -11.28
CA GLY A 29 -1.83 61.63 -10.20
C GLY A 29 -1.26 63.00 -9.84
N CYS A 30 -2.06 64.05 -9.96
CA CYS A 30 -1.69 65.40 -9.56
C CYS A 30 -1.89 65.55 -8.04
N GLY A 31 -0.80 65.82 -7.31
CA GLY A 31 -0.83 66.11 -5.87
C GLY A 31 0.39 66.93 -5.48
N SER A 32 0.19 68.20 -5.15
CA SER A 32 1.22 69.14 -4.76
C SER A 32 1.70 68.89 -3.33
N GLY A 33 2.98 68.54 -3.18
CA GLY A 33 3.68 68.50 -1.90
C GLY A 33 5.18 68.59 -2.15
N GLY A 34 5.76 69.77 -1.95
CA GLY A 34 7.18 70.03 -2.13
C GLY A 34 8.03 69.29 -1.09
N GLY A 35 8.61 68.18 -1.52
CA GLY A 35 9.80 67.57 -0.93
C GLY A 35 10.72 67.18 -2.09
N THR A 36 11.98 67.59 -2.05
CA THR A 36 12.98 67.21 -3.06
C THR A 36 13.15 65.69 -3.04
N ALA A 37 12.48 64.98 -3.95
CA ALA A 37 12.76 63.58 -4.23
C ALA A 37 14.15 63.52 -4.87
N GLY A 38 15.17 63.17 -4.08
CA GLY A 38 16.49 62.84 -4.60
C GLY A 38 16.35 61.69 -5.58
N THR A 39 16.89 61.85 -6.79
CA THR A 39 16.95 60.77 -7.77
C THR A 39 17.93 59.71 -7.27
N SER A 40 17.44 58.54 -6.82
CA SER A 40 18.31 57.41 -6.48
C SER A 40 19.16 56.99 -7.69
N GLY A 41 20.46 56.77 -7.46
CA GLY A 41 21.40 56.32 -8.48
C GLY A 41 21.02 54.92 -9.00
N SER A 42 21.19 54.70 -10.31
CA SER A 42 20.98 53.37 -10.90
C SER A 42 22.07 52.39 -10.46
N THR A 43 21.73 51.11 -10.33
CA THR A 43 22.70 50.05 -10.01
C THR A 43 22.71 48.94 -11.06
N THR A 44 23.82 48.21 -11.14
CA THR A 44 23.93 46.97 -11.92
C THR A 44 24.44 45.86 -11.01
N THR A 45 23.70 44.75 -10.94
CA THR A 45 24.09 43.55 -10.18
C THR A 45 24.59 42.47 -11.13
N THR A 46 25.74 41.87 -10.84
CA THR A 46 26.30 40.70 -11.55
C THR A 46 26.42 39.52 -10.61
N LEU A 47 26.19 38.30 -11.12
CA LEU A 47 26.28 37.05 -10.36
C LEU A 47 27.30 36.10 -11.01
N THR A 48 28.11 35.45 -10.18
CA THR A 48 29.03 34.37 -10.56
C THR A 48 28.90 33.19 -9.59
N SER A 49 29.25 32.00 -10.05
CA SER A 49 29.26 30.76 -9.25
C SER A 49 30.65 30.12 -9.29
N SER A 50 31.08 29.50 -8.18
CA SER A 50 32.34 28.75 -8.11
C SER A 50 32.34 27.49 -8.97
N ALA A 51 31.16 26.96 -9.32
CA ALA A 51 30.99 25.82 -10.21
C ALA A 51 29.68 25.95 -11.01
N THR A 52 29.69 25.47 -12.26
CA THR A 52 28.48 25.33 -13.09
C THR A 52 27.87 23.93 -13.00
N SER A 53 28.55 22.98 -12.36
CA SER A 53 28.04 21.65 -12.04
C SER A 53 28.62 21.12 -10.74
N ALA A 54 27.83 20.40 -9.93
CA ALA A 54 28.30 19.74 -8.72
C ALA A 54 27.49 18.47 -8.39
N ILE A 55 28.02 17.62 -7.51
CA ILE A 55 27.27 16.49 -6.96
C ILE A 55 26.38 16.99 -5.81
N SER A 56 25.17 16.46 -5.66
CA SER A 56 24.27 16.78 -4.55
C SER A 56 24.99 16.73 -3.19
N GLY A 57 24.79 17.75 -2.35
CA GLY A 57 25.49 17.91 -1.08
C GLY A 57 26.87 18.58 -1.15
N THR A 58 27.40 18.84 -2.35
CA THR A 58 28.65 19.62 -2.52
C THR A 58 28.36 21.12 -2.32
N SER A 59 29.19 21.79 -1.52
CA SER A 59 29.07 23.25 -1.32
C SER A 59 29.51 24.04 -2.55
N ILE A 60 28.68 24.97 -3.00
CA ILE A 60 28.93 25.91 -4.10
C ILE A 60 28.89 27.34 -3.55
N THR A 61 29.84 28.19 -3.94
CA THR A 61 29.87 29.60 -3.56
C THR A 61 29.30 30.47 -4.67
N LEU A 62 28.31 31.29 -4.34
CA LEU A 62 27.69 32.28 -5.22
C LEU A 62 28.18 33.67 -4.83
N THR A 63 28.67 34.44 -5.79
CA THR A 63 29.19 35.80 -5.56
C THR A 63 28.41 36.82 -6.37
N ALA A 64 27.82 37.80 -5.70
CA ALA A 64 27.15 38.94 -6.31
C ALA A 64 27.99 40.21 -6.15
N ALA A 65 28.07 41.00 -7.21
CA ALA A 65 28.68 42.34 -7.18
C ALA A 65 27.69 43.38 -7.68
N VAL A 66 27.63 44.52 -6.99
CA VAL A 66 26.72 45.66 -7.26
C VAL A 66 27.57 46.88 -7.57
N SER A 67 27.35 47.47 -8.75
CA SER A 67 27.97 48.71 -9.18
C SER A 67 26.95 49.86 -9.14
N PRO A 68 27.32 51.08 -8.70
CA PRO A 68 28.63 51.45 -8.17
C PRO A 68 28.90 50.85 -6.77
N SER A 69 30.18 50.66 -6.41
CA SER A 69 30.61 50.01 -5.15
C SER A 69 30.23 50.78 -3.87
N GLY A 70 29.73 52.02 -4.03
CA GLY A 70 29.13 52.81 -2.95
C GLY A 70 27.72 52.34 -2.56
N ALA A 71 27.12 51.39 -3.27
CA ALA A 71 25.87 50.75 -2.87
C ALA A 71 26.06 49.93 -1.58
N THR A 72 25.18 50.13 -0.61
CA THR A 72 25.17 49.44 0.68
C THR A 72 23.85 48.70 0.88
N GLY A 73 23.84 47.67 1.72
CA GLY A 73 22.64 46.88 2.00
C GLY A 73 22.86 45.39 1.70
N THR A 74 21.79 44.67 1.41
CA THR A 74 21.80 43.23 1.20
C THR A 74 21.47 42.86 -0.24
N VAL A 75 22.04 41.75 -0.69
CA VAL A 75 21.67 41.05 -1.93
C VAL A 75 21.04 39.72 -1.54
N THR A 76 19.87 39.42 -2.12
CA THR A 76 19.19 38.14 -1.96
C THR A 76 19.44 37.27 -3.18
N PHE A 77 19.86 36.03 -2.97
CA PHE A 77 20.08 35.03 -4.01
C PHE A 77 18.85 34.15 -4.13
N TYR A 78 18.42 33.88 -5.37
CA TYR A 78 17.23 33.09 -5.67
C TYR A 78 17.55 31.94 -6.60
N ASP A 79 16.92 30.79 -6.35
CA ASP A 79 16.74 29.74 -7.34
C ASP A 79 15.29 29.77 -7.83
N GLY A 80 15.08 30.21 -9.08
CA GLY A 80 13.75 30.59 -9.55
C GLY A 80 13.14 31.69 -8.68
N SER A 81 12.03 31.40 -8.01
CA SER A 81 11.37 32.32 -7.06
C SER A 81 11.76 32.11 -5.59
N THR A 82 12.55 31.07 -5.28
CA THR A 82 12.88 30.68 -3.92
C THR A 82 14.17 31.35 -3.46
N SER A 83 14.12 32.09 -2.34
CA SER A 83 15.33 32.66 -1.73
C SER A 83 16.20 31.55 -1.13
N ILE A 84 17.47 31.47 -1.56
CA ILE A 84 18.46 30.48 -1.10
C ILE A 84 19.50 31.08 -0.15
N GLY A 85 19.44 32.39 0.08
CA GLY A 85 20.29 33.08 1.05
C GLY A 85 20.40 34.58 0.80
N THR A 86 20.91 35.30 1.79
CA THR A 86 21.20 36.73 1.70
C THR A 86 22.65 37.01 2.07
N GLY A 87 23.26 37.97 1.39
CA GLY A 87 24.60 38.46 1.70
C GLY A 87 24.60 39.98 1.87
N THR A 88 25.33 40.49 2.85
CA THR A 88 25.52 41.94 3.05
C THR A 88 26.66 42.42 2.15
N LEU A 89 26.44 43.53 1.44
CA LEU A 89 27.45 44.16 0.60
C LEU A 89 28.61 44.70 1.44
N SER A 90 29.83 44.32 1.05
CA SER A 90 31.07 44.92 1.51
C SER A 90 31.87 45.36 0.29
N SER A 91 32.13 46.66 0.18
CA SER A 91 32.82 47.27 -0.97
C SER A 91 32.21 46.91 -2.34
N GLY A 92 30.87 46.83 -2.40
CA GLY A 92 30.15 46.51 -3.63
C GLY A 92 30.04 45.02 -3.97
N ALA A 93 30.43 44.09 -3.09
CA ALA A 93 30.25 42.66 -3.34
C ALA A 93 29.82 41.87 -2.09
N THR A 94 29.23 40.70 -2.31
CA THR A 94 28.88 39.74 -1.25
C THR A 94 28.85 38.32 -1.80
N ASN A 95 28.95 37.32 -0.93
CA ASN A 95 28.84 35.92 -1.31
C ASN A 95 28.05 35.09 -0.30
N ILE A 96 27.50 33.97 -0.77
CA ILE A 96 26.92 32.91 0.05
C ILE A 96 27.46 31.55 -0.41
N SER A 97 27.45 30.57 0.48
CA SER A 97 27.71 29.17 0.10
C SER A 97 26.46 28.32 0.35
N THR A 98 26.15 27.41 -0.57
CA THR A 98 25.00 26.50 -0.47
C THR A 98 25.38 25.10 -0.92
N SER A 99 24.93 24.09 -0.17
CA SER A 99 25.04 22.66 -0.50
C SER A 99 23.68 21.97 -0.58
N SER A 100 22.59 22.74 -0.52
CA SER A 100 21.21 22.23 -0.38
C SER A 100 20.42 22.19 -1.69
N LEU A 101 21.04 22.56 -2.81
CA LEU A 101 20.39 22.46 -4.13
C LEU A 101 20.08 20.98 -4.44
N SER A 102 18.84 20.71 -4.83
CA SER A 102 18.38 19.37 -5.21
C SER A 102 19.05 18.87 -6.50
N VAL A 103 18.93 17.58 -6.84
CA VAL A 103 19.37 17.10 -8.16
C VAL A 103 18.52 17.75 -9.25
N GLY A 104 19.15 18.28 -10.29
CA GLY A 104 18.49 18.99 -11.38
C GLY A 104 19.27 20.22 -11.85
N THR A 105 18.69 20.96 -12.79
CA THR A 105 19.25 22.23 -13.27
C THR A 105 18.57 23.38 -12.56
N HIS A 106 19.37 24.21 -11.89
CA HIS A 106 18.96 25.38 -11.14
C HIS A 106 19.28 26.65 -11.92
N THR A 107 18.40 27.65 -11.82
CA THR A 107 18.58 28.94 -12.49
C THR A 107 18.66 30.03 -11.44
N ILE A 108 19.89 30.45 -11.13
CA ILE A 108 20.18 31.32 -9.99
C ILE A 108 20.22 32.78 -10.42
N THR A 109 19.58 33.66 -9.65
CA THR A 109 19.68 35.12 -9.80
C THR A 109 20.05 35.78 -8.48
N ALA A 110 20.61 36.99 -8.54
CA ALA A 110 20.90 37.81 -7.37
C ALA A 110 20.20 39.17 -7.51
N THR A 111 19.45 39.57 -6.48
CA THR A 111 18.67 40.80 -6.47
C THR A 111 19.11 41.70 -5.33
N TYR A 112 19.55 42.91 -5.69
CA TYR A 112 19.79 44.00 -4.77
C TYR A 112 18.51 44.83 -4.63
N GLY A 113 17.99 44.98 -3.40
CA GLY A 113 16.72 45.66 -3.13
C GLY A 113 16.77 47.19 -3.22
N GLY A 114 17.95 47.77 -3.40
CA GLY A 114 18.15 49.22 -3.33
C GLY A 114 18.27 49.75 -1.90
N ASN A 115 18.48 51.05 -1.79
CA ASN A 115 18.44 51.82 -0.55
C ASN A 115 17.99 53.27 -0.82
N SER A 116 18.10 54.17 0.16
CA SER A 116 17.69 55.58 0.02
C SER A 116 18.45 56.36 -1.07
N SER A 117 19.61 55.86 -1.49
CA SER A 117 20.50 56.50 -2.47
C SER A 117 20.59 55.76 -3.80
N TYR A 118 20.18 54.49 -3.85
CA TYR A 118 20.36 53.60 -4.99
C TYR A 118 19.11 52.77 -5.28
N SER A 119 18.73 52.69 -6.55
CA SER A 119 17.64 51.82 -7.00
C SER A 119 18.08 50.36 -7.01
N GLY A 120 17.13 49.44 -6.80
CA GLY A 120 17.38 48.00 -6.88
C GLY A 120 17.73 47.52 -8.28
N SER A 121 18.41 46.38 -8.38
CA SER A 121 18.72 45.71 -9.64
C SER A 121 18.82 44.19 -9.46
N THR A 122 18.61 43.45 -10.55
CA THR A 122 18.69 41.99 -10.59
C THR A 122 19.72 41.56 -11.63
N SER A 123 20.51 40.53 -11.31
CA SER A 123 21.51 39.98 -12.22
C SER A 123 20.89 39.18 -13.36
N SER A 124 21.66 38.95 -14.44
CA SER A 124 21.41 37.82 -15.33
C SER A 124 21.47 36.49 -14.56
N SER A 125 20.79 35.47 -15.06
CA SER A 125 20.77 34.16 -14.42
C SER A 125 22.05 33.35 -14.68
N VAL A 126 22.45 32.56 -13.69
CA VAL A 126 23.51 31.55 -13.80
C VAL A 126 22.87 30.17 -13.67
N SER A 127 23.10 29.30 -14.65
CA SER A 127 22.64 27.90 -14.58
C SER A 127 23.66 27.02 -13.87
N ILE A 128 23.17 26.23 -12.90
CA ILE A 128 23.98 25.26 -12.15
C ILE A 128 23.30 23.90 -12.23
N THR A 129 24.02 22.87 -12.66
CA THR A 129 23.48 21.50 -12.71
C THR A 129 23.99 20.67 -11.53
N ILE A 130 23.07 20.18 -10.71
CA ILE A 130 23.36 19.25 -9.63
C ILE A 130 23.07 17.83 -10.09
N THR A 131 24.08 16.97 -10.06
CA THR A 131 23.96 15.55 -10.41
C THR A 131 23.89 14.69 -9.17
N SER A 132 23.18 13.55 -9.26
CA SER A 132 23.31 12.48 -8.26
C SER A 132 24.75 11.96 -8.24
N GLY A 133 25.26 11.56 -7.07
CA GLY A 133 26.52 10.82 -6.99
C GLY A 133 26.38 9.48 -7.74
N SER A 134 27.45 9.03 -8.41
CA SER A 134 27.48 7.68 -9.00
C SER A 134 27.46 6.66 -7.86
N THR A 135 26.44 5.80 -7.85
CA THR A 135 26.40 4.65 -6.93
C THR A 135 27.18 3.49 -7.53
N THR A 136 27.85 2.72 -6.67
CA THR A 136 28.52 1.49 -7.07
C THR A 136 27.45 0.42 -7.33
N SER A 137 27.46 -0.17 -8.53
CA SER A 137 26.52 -1.25 -8.87
C SER A 137 26.73 -2.45 -7.95
N THR A 138 25.63 -3.11 -7.59
CA THR A 138 25.65 -4.30 -6.74
C THR A 138 25.04 -5.50 -7.45
N THR A 139 25.39 -6.71 -6.98
CA THR A 139 24.73 -7.95 -7.39
C THR A 139 24.26 -8.68 -6.14
N THR A 140 22.99 -9.10 -6.13
CA THR A 140 22.41 -9.92 -5.05
C THR A 140 22.23 -11.35 -5.54
N THR A 141 22.74 -12.33 -4.81
CA THR A 141 22.44 -13.76 -5.02
C THR A 141 21.64 -14.29 -3.85
N LEU A 142 20.81 -15.31 -4.08
CA LEU A 142 19.96 -15.92 -3.07
C LEU A 142 20.13 -17.44 -3.07
N SER A 143 20.22 -18.03 -1.88
CA SER A 143 20.17 -19.47 -1.67
C SER A 143 19.16 -19.83 -0.58
N THR A 144 18.71 -21.08 -0.59
CA THR A 144 17.83 -21.67 0.43
C THR A 144 18.50 -22.87 1.08
N SER A 145 18.24 -23.10 2.36
CA SER A 145 18.70 -24.29 3.08
C SER A 145 18.02 -25.57 2.60
N LEU A 146 16.77 -25.48 2.15
CA LEU A 146 15.95 -26.59 1.67
C LEU A 146 15.05 -26.12 0.51
N THR A 147 14.90 -26.96 -0.51
CA THR A 147 13.99 -26.71 -1.64
C THR A 147 12.62 -27.35 -1.46
N SER A 148 12.49 -28.25 -0.48
CA SER A 148 11.20 -28.82 -0.09
C SER A 148 11.13 -29.07 1.41
N VAL A 149 10.02 -28.69 2.03
CA VAL A 149 9.76 -28.81 3.47
C VAL A 149 8.31 -29.21 3.73
N THR A 150 7.98 -29.63 4.95
CA THR A 150 6.58 -29.74 5.40
C THR A 150 6.16 -28.44 6.08
N TYR A 151 4.86 -28.13 6.03
CA TYR A 151 4.27 -26.96 6.67
C TYR A 151 4.67 -26.87 8.15
N GLY A 152 5.06 -25.68 8.60
CA GLY A 152 5.58 -25.42 9.94
C GLY A 152 7.07 -25.74 10.13
N SER A 153 7.76 -26.33 9.14
CA SER A 153 9.21 -26.51 9.17
C SER A 153 9.93 -25.22 8.82
N ALA A 154 11.02 -24.91 9.51
CA ALA A 154 11.83 -23.74 9.22
C ALA A 154 12.67 -23.95 7.94
N VAL A 155 12.65 -22.96 7.05
CA VAL A 155 13.57 -22.80 5.92
C VAL A 155 14.38 -21.52 6.11
N THR A 156 15.69 -21.58 5.83
CA THR A 156 16.57 -20.42 5.91
C THR A 156 16.98 -19.96 4.52
N PHE A 157 16.70 -18.70 4.21
CA PHE A 157 17.15 -18.01 3.01
C PHE A 157 18.38 -17.18 3.32
N THR A 158 19.39 -17.25 2.47
CA THR A 158 20.62 -16.46 2.60
C THR A 158 20.86 -15.66 1.33
N ALA A 159 20.85 -14.34 1.46
CA ALA A 159 21.19 -13.41 0.41
C ALA A 159 22.65 -12.94 0.56
N THR A 160 23.38 -12.87 -0.55
CA THR A 160 24.74 -12.33 -0.59
C THR A 160 24.78 -11.16 -1.57
N VAL A 161 25.27 -10.01 -1.12
CA VAL A 161 25.41 -8.77 -1.89
C VAL A 161 26.89 -8.50 -2.15
N SER A 162 27.23 -8.33 -3.43
CA SER A 162 28.57 -7.92 -3.87
C SER A 162 28.54 -6.47 -4.34
N PRO A 163 29.54 -5.63 -3.97
CA PRO A 163 30.67 -5.95 -3.11
C PRO A 163 30.26 -6.13 -1.64
N SER A 164 31.00 -6.92 -0.86
CA SER A 164 30.69 -7.20 0.55
C SER A 164 30.80 -5.99 1.49
N ALA A 165 31.37 -4.89 1.00
CA ALA A 165 31.38 -3.59 1.66
C ALA A 165 30.03 -2.84 1.56
N ALA A 166 29.06 -3.38 0.81
CA ALA A 166 27.71 -2.84 0.76
C ALA A 166 27.06 -2.85 2.16
N THR A 167 26.48 -1.72 2.54
CA THR A 167 25.77 -1.52 3.80
C THR A 167 24.27 -1.38 3.56
N GLY A 168 23.44 -1.64 4.57
CA GLY A 168 21.99 -1.52 4.47
C GLY A 168 21.30 -2.85 4.72
N SER A 169 20.09 -3.03 4.20
CA SER A 169 19.26 -4.21 4.43
C SER A 169 18.87 -4.91 3.13
N VAL A 170 18.66 -6.21 3.24
CA VAL A 170 18.03 -7.03 2.21
C VAL A 170 16.63 -7.42 2.68
N THR A 171 15.63 -7.19 1.84
CA THR A 171 14.26 -7.66 2.07
C THR A 171 14.01 -8.92 1.25
N PHE A 172 13.50 -9.96 1.90
CA PHE A 172 13.13 -11.23 1.28
C PHE A 172 11.65 -11.21 0.94
N TYR A 173 11.30 -11.75 -0.23
CA TYR A 173 9.93 -11.77 -0.74
C TYR A 173 9.55 -13.17 -1.19
N ASP A 174 8.30 -13.56 -0.93
CA ASP A 174 7.61 -14.63 -1.64
C ASP A 174 6.63 -14.00 -2.63
N GLY A 175 6.94 -14.07 -3.93
CA GLY A 175 6.26 -13.25 -4.94
C GLY A 175 6.42 -11.76 -4.62
N SER A 176 5.31 -11.08 -4.35
CA SER A 176 5.28 -9.66 -3.94
C SER A 176 5.23 -9.46 -2.41
N THR A 177 5.06 -10.53 -1.63
CA THR A 177 4.87 -10.47 -0.18
C THR A 177 6.23 -10.43 0.53
N SER A 178 6.48 -9.38 1.32
CA SER A 178 7.69 -9.29 2.14
C SER A 178 7.63 -10.29 3.30
N LEU A 179 8.61 -11.20 3.34
CA LEU A 179 8.82 -12.14 4.44
C LEU A 179 9.59 -11.51 5.61
N GLY A 180 10.34 -10.44 5.34
CA GLY A 180 11.12 -9.72 6.34
C GLY A 180 12.37 -9.07 5.77
N ALA A 181 12.90 -8.07 6.48
CA ALA A 181 14.14 -7.39 6.15
C ALA A 181 15.24 -7.72 7.16
N VAL A 182 16.44 -7.97 6.66
CA VAL A 182 17.61 -8.32 7.47
C VAL A 182 18.78 -7.42 7.07
N THR A 183 19.46 -6.85 8.06
CA THR A 183 20.62 -5.98 7.85
C THR A 183 21.81 -6.80 7.35
N LEU A 184 22.56 -6.27 6.37
CA LEU A 184 23.78 -6.89 5.86
C LEU A 184 24.85 -6.95 6.95
N SER A 185 25.47 -8.12 7.09
CA SER A 185 26.69 -8.34 7.84
C SER A 185 27.74 -8.90 6.88
N SER A 186 28.77 -8.11 6.57
CA SER A 186 29.83 -8.46 5.62
C SER A 186 29.31 -8.95 4.25
N GLY A 187 28.31 -8.27 3.71
CA GLY A 187 27.68 -8.63 2.42
C GLY A 187 26.70 -9.80 2.50
N SER A 188 26.35 -10.31 3.68
CA SER A 188 25.40 -11.41 3.83
C SER A 188 24.21 -11.03 4.71
N ALA A 189 23.02 -11.53 4.37
CA ALA A 189 21.81 -11.41 5.18
C ALA A 189 21.08 -12.76 5.16
N SER A 190 20.59 -13.23 6.31
CA SER A 190 19.90 -14.53 6.40
C SER A 190 18.57 -14.39 7.14
N LEU A 191 17.50 -14.93 6.56
CA LEU A 191 16.15 -14.97 7.12
C LEU A 191 15.71 -16.42 7.28
N SER A 192 15.34 -16.83 8.49
CA SER A 192 14.69 -18.10 8.75
C SER A 192 13.20 -17.90 8.95
N THR A 193 12.37 -18.66 8.24
CA THR A 193 10.91 -18.63 8.38
C THR A 193 10.34 -20.05 8.39
N SER A 194 9.31 -20.27 9.21
CA SER A 194 8.51 -21.50 9.24
C SER A 194 7.04 -21.25 8.89
N THR A 195 6.73 -20.06 8.35
CA THR A 195 5.36 -19.58 8.14
C THR A 195 4.93 -19.61 6.66
N LEU A 196 5.79 -20.12 5.76
CA LEU A 196 5.38 -20.36 4.38
C LEU A 196 4.22 -21.37 4.38
N THR A 197 3.13 -21.04 3.69
CA THR A 197 1.94 -21.89 3.59
C THR A 197 2.20 -23.11 2.72
N VAL A 198 1.22 -23.98 2.58
CA VAL A 198 1.31 -25.10 1.65
C VAL A 198 1.28 -24.57 0.21
N GLY A 199 2.21 -25.04 -0.63
CA GLY A 199 2.28 -24.64 -2.02
C GLY A 199 3.69 -24.49 -2.55
N THR A 200 3.80 -23.95 -3.76
CA THR A 200 5.08 -23.60 -4.39
C THR A 200 5.34 -22.12 -4.19
N HIS A 201 6.46 -21.79 -3.55
CA HIS A 201 6.88 -20.43 -3.25
C HIS A 201 8.02 -20.02 -4.15
N THR A 202 7.98 -18.78 -4.63
CA THR A 202 9.01 -18.22 -5.51
C THR A 202 9.67 -17.06 -4.78
N ILE A 203 10.83 -17.34 -4.20
CA ILE A 203 11.49 -16.46 -3.25
C ILE A 203 12.52 -15.59 -3.95
N THR A 204 12.48 -14.28 -3.72
CA THR A 204 13.50 -13.32 -4.18
C THR A 204 14.05 -12.52 -3.00
N ALA A 205 15.24 -11.94 -3.18
CA ALA A 205 15.86 -11.05 -2.21
C ALA A 205 16.25 -9.75 -2.89
N THR A 206 15.78 -8.62 -2.36
CA THR A 206 16.07 -7.28 -2.89
C THR A 206 16.90 -6.50 -1.90
N TYR A 207 18.09 -6.09 -2.33
CA TYR A 207 18.90 -5.10 -1.66
C TYR A 207 18.42 -3.70 -2.09
N ALA A 208 18.00 -2.89 -1.13
CA ALA A 208 17.39 -1.57 -1.40
C ALA A 208 18.39 -0.52 -1.92
N GLY A 209 19.69 -0.81 -1.87
CA GLY A 209 20.74 0.19 -2.15
C GLY A 209 21.01 1.12 -0.97
N SER A 210 21.82 2.14 -1.23
CA SER A 210 22.15 3.22 -0.30
C SER A 210 22.58 4.46 -1.09
N SER A 211 23.02 5.51 -0.41
CA SER A 211 23.62 6.69 -1.07
C SER A 211 24.91 6.37 -1.85
N THR A 212 25.56 5.23 -1.57
CA THR A 212 26.82 4.82 -2.18
C THR A 212 26.71 3.58 -3.08
N TYR A 213 25.67 2.75 -2.90
CA TYR A 213 25.47 1.49 -3.61
C TYR A 213 24.10 1.45 -4.29
N SER A 214 24.04 0.99 -5.54
CA SER A 214 22.76 0.83 -6.25
C SER A 214 21.93 -0.29 -5.62
N SER A 215 20.62 -0.33 -5.87
CA SER A 215 19.79 -1.47 -5.50
C SER A 215 20.03 -2.66 -6.45
N SER A 216 19.77 -3.88 -5.97
CA SER A 216 19.82 -5.10 -6.80
C SER A 216 18.90 -6.18 -6.26
N THR A 217 18.32 -6.97 -7.16
CA THR A 217 17.41 -8.09 -6.83
C THR A 217 18.01 -9.41 -7.32
N SER A 218 17.86 -10.47 -6.52
CA SER A 218 18.33 -11.80 -6.86
C SER A 218 17.47 -12.46 -7.93
N SER A 219 18.01 -13.48 -8.60
CA SER A 219 17.16 -14.50 -9.23
C SER A 219 16.28 -15.19 -8.19
N ALA A 220 15.14 -15.72 -8.64
CA ALA A 220 14.22 -16.42 -7.76
C ALA A 220 14.72 -17.83 -7.40
N VAL A 221 14.42 -18.26 -6.19
CA VAL A 221 14.60 -19.63 -5.70
C VAL A 221 13.24 -20.22 -5.36
N THR A 222 12.99 -21.44 -5.79
CA THR A 222 11.72 -22.13 -5.50
C THR A 222 11.82 -22.98 -4.25
N VAL A 223 10.82 -22.87 -3.36
CA VAL A 223 10.63 -23.76 -2.22
C VAL A 223 9.23 -24.35 -2.28
N VAL A 224 9.13 -25.67 -2.23
CA VAL A 224 7.84 -26.37 -2.16
C VAL A 224 7.56 -26.73 -0.71
N VAL A 225 6.52 -26.12 -0.15
CA VAL A 225 6.02 -26.47 1.17
C VAL A 225 4.88 -27.44 1.00
N ASN A 226 5.11 -28.67 1.42
CA ASN A 226 4.08 -29.69 1.45
C ASN A 226 3.22 -29.48 2.67
N SER A 227 1.92 -29.77 2.60
CA SER A 227 1.11 -29.92 3.80
C SER A 227 1.78 -30.93 4.73
N SER A 228 1.66 -30.74 6.04
CA SER A 228 1.80 -31.85 6.98
C SER A 228 0.58 -32.79 6.82
N SER A 229 0.24 -33.14 5.58
CA SER A 229 -0.80 -34.10 5.31
C SER A 229 -0.31 -35.42 5.84
N SER A 230 -1.23 -36.17 6.44
CA SER A 230 -0.99 -37.60 6.52
C SER A 230 -0.85 -38.11 5.06
N SER A 231 -0.17 -39.23 4.86
CA SER A 231 0.09 -39.77 3.52
C SER A 231 -1.15 -39.93 2.62
N SER A 232 -2.38 -39.82 3.15
CA SER A 232 -3.62 -39.90 2.37
C SER A 232 -3.96 -38.67 1.52
N CYS A 233 -3.64 -37.44 1.93
CA CYS A 233 -4.05 -36.24 1.17
C CYS A 233 -3.02 -35.75 0.13
N SER A 234 -1.81 -36.34 0.09
CA SER A 234 -0.71 -35.85 -0.74
C SER A 234 -0.93 -35.94 -2.26
N ASN A 235 -1.92 -36.73 -2.70
CA ASN A 235 -2.25 -36.91 -4.11
C ASN A 235 -3.31 -35.92 -4.63
N TYR A 236 -3.83 -35.04 -3.77
CA TYR A 236 -4.87 -34.08 -4.12
C TYR A 236 -4.31 -32.66 -4.23
N THR A 237 -4.93 -31.85 -5.08
CA THR A 237 -4.69 -30.40 -5.23
C THR A 237 -6.03 -29.66 -5.28
N GLY A 238 -6.02 -28.33 -5.14
CA GLY A 238 -7.22 -27.49 -5.24
C GLY A 238 -8.35 -27.91 -4.27
N THR A 239 -9.60 -27.83 -4.72
CA THR A 239 -10.78 -28.21 -3.92
C THR A 239 -10.73 -29.64 -3.35
N PRO A 240 -10.34 -30.68 -4.12
CA PRO A 240 -10.14 -32.03 -3.56
C PRO A 240 -9.18 -32.09 -2.36
N LEU A 241 -8.09 -31.31 -2.38
CA LEU A 241 -7.16 -31.25 -1.25
C LEU A 241 -7.82 -30.66 -0.02
N ILE A 242 -8.56 -29.57 -0.19
CA ILE A 242 -9.28 -28.89 0.90
C ILE A 242 -10.31 -29.83 1.53
N VAL A 243 -11.09 -30.54 0.71
CA VAL A 243 -12.06 -31.54 1.20
C VAL A 243 -11.36 -32.65 1.97
N CYS A 244 -10.25 -33.18 1.46
CA CYS A 244 -9.48 -34.22 2.15
C CYS A 244 -8.96 -33.72 3.51
N LEU A 245 -8.37 -32.53 3.56
CA LEU A 245 -7.86 -31.93 4.80
C LEU A 245 -8.97 -31.57 5.79
N ALA A 246 -10.15 -31.18 5.31
CA ALA A 246 -11.32 -30.93 6.15
C ALA A 246 -11.81 -32.22 6.80
N GLN A 247 -11.82 -33.32 6.06
CA GLN A 247 -12.16 -34.65 6.57
C GLN A 247 -11.09 -35.16 7.56
N GLU A 248 -9.80 -34.97 7.28
CA GLU A 248 -8.72 -35.31 8.23
C GLU A 248 -8.84 -34.50 9.53
N PHE A 249 -9.05 -33.18 9.44
CA PHE A 249 -9.29 -32.33 10.61
C PHE A 249 -10.50 -32.82 11.42
N TYR A 250 -11.64 -33.06 10.76
CA TYR A 250 -12.84 -33.55 11.42
C TYR A 250 -12.65 -34.90 12.12
N ALA A 251 -11.84 -35.79 11.53
CA ALA A 251 -11.50 -37.08 12.12
C ALA A 251 -10.63 -36.97 13.38
N THR A 252 -9.91 -35.85 13.57
CA THR A 252 -9.17 -35.60 14.82
C THR A 252 -10.05 -35.15 15.98
N LEU A 253 -11.29 -34.76 15.72
CA LEU A 253 -12.23 -34.24 16.71
C LEU A 253 -12.88 -35.36 17.54
N SER A 254 -13.17 -35.07 18.81
CA SER A 254 -14.06 -35.92 19.62
C SER A 254 -15.50 -35.88 19.12
N SER A 255 -16.33 -36.86 19.47
CA SER A 255 -17.74 -36.91 19.06
C SER A 255 -18.56 -35.68 19.49
N THR A 256 -18.23 -35.09 20.65
CA THR A 256 -18.82 -33.83 21.11
C THR A 256 -18.39 -32.67 20.22
N GLN A 257 -17.09 -32.53 19.95
CA GLN A 257 -16.57 -31.49 19.06
C GLN A 257 -17.14 -31.64 17.65
N GLN A 258 -17.27 -32.86 17.13
CA GLN A 258 -17.88 -33.17 15.83
C GLN A 258 -19.32 -32.67 15.75
N SER A 259 -20.15 -32.95 16.77
CA SER A 259 -21.53 -32.47 16.85
C SER A 259 -21.64 -30.95 16.92
N THR A 260 -20.68 -30.27 17.55
CA THR A 260 -20.61 -28.80 17.61
C THR A 260 -20.11 -28.21 16.29
N MET A 261 -19.16 -28.88 15.65
CA MET A 261 -18.48 -28.45 14.43
C MET A 261 -19.39 -28.53 13.20
N GLN A 262 -20.12 -29.63 13.02
CA GLN A 262 -20.88 -29.91 11.81
C GLN A 262 -22.36 -29.60 11.98
N LEU A 263 -22.84 -28.58 11.28
CA LEU A 263 -24.22 -28.11 11.29
C LEU A 263 -24.87 -28.31 9.91
N SER A 264 -26.19 -28.14 9.83
CA SER A 264 -26.90 -28.15 8.54
C SER A 264 -26.54 -26.93 7.69
N TYR A 265 -26.37 -27.12 6.39
CA TYR A 265 -26.17 -26.03 5.45
C TYR A 265 -27.51 -25.34 5.13
N THR A 266 -27.76 -24.24 5.84
CA THR A 266 -29.00 -23.46 5.80
C THR A 266 -28.65 -22.00 6.06
N GLU A 267 -29.41 -21.05 5.49
CA GLU A 267 -29.27 -19.61 5.73
C GLU A 267 -29.15 -19.27 7.23
N ALA A 268 -30.05 -19.82 8.05
CA ALA A 268 -30.08 -19.59 9.50
C ALA A 268 -28.79 -20.00 10.23
N ASN A 269 -27.97 -20.86 9.66
CA ASN A 269 -26.64 -21.19 10.18
C ASN A 269 -25.55 -20.40 9.44
N ALA A 270 -25.68 -20.18 8.13
CA ALA A 270 -24.69 -19.49 7.30
C ALA A 270 -24.45 -18.04 7.73
N ILE A 271 -25.49 -17.34 8.21
CA ILE A 271 -25.38 -15.95 8.66
C ILE A 271 -24.77 -15.80 10.06
N ILE A 272 -24.53 -16.90 10.79
CA ILE A 272 -24.06 -16.87 12.19
C ILE A 272 -22.54 -16.63 12.25
N TRP A 273 -22.15 -15.42 11.89
CA TRP A 273 -20.82 -14.84 12.11
C TRP A 273 -20.98 -13.37 12.52
N SER A 274 -19.95 -12.79 13.12
CA SER A 274 -19.96 -11.38 13.56
C SER A 274 -18.54 -10.85 13.66
N ASN A 275 -18.38 -9.53 13.59
CA ASN A 275 -17.13 -8.82 13.89
C ASN A 275 -17.07 -8.29 15.34
N LEU A 276 -18.00 -8.69 16.21
CA LEU A 276 -17.98 -8.26 17.61
C LEU A 276 -17.21 -9.22 18.51
N PRO A 277 -16.70 -8.76 19.67
CA PRO A 277 -16.03 -9.63 20.63
C PRO A 277 -16.86 -10.87 20.95
N THR A 278 -16.22 -12.03 21.03
CA THR A 278 -16.94 -13.32 21.09
C THR A 278 -17.67 -13.56 22.41
N ALA A 279 -17.47 -12.69 23.40
CA ALA A 279 -18.28 -12.65 24.62
C ALA A 279 -19.66 -12.00 24.40
N GLN A 280 -19.83 -11.22 23.33
CA GLN A 280 -21.06 -10.48 23.03
C GLN A 280 -21.97 -11.26 22.07
N VAL A 281 -21.37 -11.94 21.09
CA VAL A 281 -22.10 -12.62 20.02
C VAL A 281 -21.58 -14.04 19.85
N SER A 282 -22.49 -15.01 19.85
CA SER A 282 -22.18 -16.42 19.64
C SER A 282 -21.68 -16.69 18.22
N ARG A 283 -20.96 -17.78 18.02
CA ARG A 283 -20.50 -18.23 16.70
C ARG A 283 -20.74 -19.73 16.57
N ASN A 284 -20.90 -20.19 15.34
CA ASN A 284 -20.96 -21.62 15.06
C ASN A 284 -19.63 -22.29 15.38
N GLY A 285 -19.69 -23.57 15.76
CA GLY A 285 -18.53 -24.44 15.76
C GLY A 285 -17.68 -24.44 17.03
N VAL A 286 -16.49 -25.01 16.89
CA VAL A 286 -15.57 -25.26 18.01
C VAL A 286 -14.56 -24.12 18.10
N LYS A 287 -14.37 -23.56 19.30
CA LYS A 287 -13.33 -22.53 19.51
C LYS A 287 -11.94 -23.15 19.57
N ILE A 288 -10.93 -22.43 19.05
CA ILE A 288 -9.53 -22.89 19.01
C ILE A 288 -9.02 -23.27 20.40
N ALA A 289 -9.40 -22.55 21.46
CA ALA A 289 -8.97 -22.84 22.82
C ALA A 289 -9.43 -24.21 23.36
N ASP A 290 -10.47 -24.82 22.75
CA ASP A 290 -10.95 -26.16 23.11
C ASP A 290 -10.33 -27.27 22.26
N LEU A 291 -9.44 -26.91 21.31
CA LEU A 291 -8.73 -27.88 20.48
C LEU A 291 -7.43 -28.33 21.15
N SER A 292 -7.11 -29.62 21.02
CA SER A 292 -5.78 -30.14 21.35
C SER A 292 -4.72 -29.63 20.38
N SER A 293 -3.43 -29.74 20.73
CA SER A 293 -2.32 -29.35 19.84
C SER A 293 -2.34 -30.08 18.49
N THR A 294 -2.71 -31.36 18.47
CA THR A 294 -2.90 -32.14 17.24
C THR A 294 -4.02 -31.57 16.37
N GLN A 295 -5.15 -31.23 16.98
CA GLN A 295 -6.30 -30.64 16.28
C GLN A 295 -5.96 -29.23 15.75
N VAL A 296 -5.27 -28.41 16.53
CA VAL A 296 -4.79 -27.08 16.08
C VAL A 296 -3.84 -27.22 14.90
N THR A 297 -2.96 -28.22 14.90
CA THR A 297 -2.06 -28.47 13.76
C THR A 297 -2.84 -28.83 12.51
N ALA A 298 -3.81 -29.73 12.60
CA ALA A 298 -4.67 -30.11 11.48
C ALA A 298 -5.53 -28.92 10.97
N LEU A 299 -6.05 -28.08 11.87
CA LEU A 299 -6.74 -26.84 11.53
C LEU A 299 -5.85 -25.88 10.73
N LYS A 300 -4.61 -25.66 11.19
CA LYS A 300 -3.66 -24.80 10.48
C LYS A 300 -3.36 -25.31 9.08
N THR A 301 -3.18 -26.62 8.92
CA THR A 301 -2.96 -27.24 7.62
C THR A 301 -4.17 -27.08 6.70
N LEU A 302 -5.39 -27.20 7.22
CA LEU A 302 -6.62 -26.92 6.46
C LEU A 302 -6.68 -25.46 6.02
N LEU A 303 -6.52 -24.50 6.93
CA LEU A 303 -6.58 -23.07 6.62
C LEU A 303 -5.50 -22.63 5.62
N ALA A 304 -4.29 -23.20 5.71
CA ALA A 304 -3.22 -22.96 4.76
C ALA A 304 -3.49 -23.52 3.34
N ALA A 305 -4.46 -24.43 3.19
CA ALA A 305 -4.93 -24.88 1.88
C ALA A 305 -6.09 -24.03 1.34
N VAL A 306 -6.93 -23.48 2.23
CA VAL A 306 -8.08 -22.62 1.90
C VAL A 306 -7.63 -21.22 1.46
N LEU A 307 -6.62 -20.67 2.12
CA LEU A 307 -6.11 -19.31 1.88
C LEU A 307 -4.81 -19.33 1.07
N SER A 308 -4.48 -18.19 0.46
CA SER A 308 -3.13 -17.94 -0.07
C SER A 308 -2.11 -17.79 1.07
N SER A 309 -0.81 -17.79 0.73
CA SER A 309 0.26 -17.49 1.69
C SER A 309 0.03 -16.21 2.46
N GLU A 310 -0.43 -15.19 1.73
CA GLU A 310 -0.66 -13.86 2.28
C GLU A 310 -1.95 -13.82 3.11
N GLY A 311 -3.03 -14.40 2.59
CA GLY A 311 -4.32 -14.48 3.31
C GLY A 311 -4.18 -15.24 4.63
N TYR A 312 -3.46 -16.37 4.62
CA TYR A 312 -3.16 -17.14 5.83
C TYR A 312 -2.30 -16.36 6.82
N THR A 313 -1.22 -15.71 6.35
CA THR A 313 -0.39 -14.87 7.21
C THR A 313 -1.19 -13.73 7.83
N ARG A 314 -2.13 -13.15 7.08
CA ARG A 314 -3.01 -12.10 7.61
C ARG A 314 -3.97 -12.63 8.66
N GLU A 315 -4.58 -13.78 8.42
CA GLU A 315 -5.40 -14.48 9.41
C GLU A 315 -4.63 -14.73 10.71
N GLU A 316 -3.38 -15.23 10.61
CA GLU A 316 -2.55 -15.45 11.79
C GLU A 316 -2.26 -14.14 12.53
N ASN A 317 -1.93 -13.09 11.79
CA ASN A 317 -1.64 -11.77 12.36
C ASN A 317 -2.88 -11.09 12.96
N LEU A 318 -4.09 -11.38 12.48
CA LEU A 318 -5.34 -10.94 13.13
C LEU A 318 -5.53 -11.59 14.49
N ARG A 319 -5.28 -12.90 14.59
CA ARG A 319 -5.29 -13.59 15.88
C ARG A 319 -4.27 -12.99 16.84
N VAL A 320 -3.07 -12.66 16.36
CA VAL A 320 -2.05 -11.97 17.17
C VAL A 320 -2.50 -10.56 17.57
N ALA A 321 -3.20 -9.83 16.70
CA ALA A 321 -3.78 -8.52 17.02
C ALA A 321 -4.83 -8.63 18.14
N ASP A 322 -5.65 -9.68 18.14
CA ASP A 322 -6.61 -9.93 19.22
C ASP A 322 -5.93 -10.32 20.55
N ASP A 323 -4.82 -11.06 20.53
CA ASP A 323 -4.01 -11.29 21.73
C ASP A 323 -3.36 -9.99 22.25
N TYR A 324 -2.96 -9.11 21.33
CA TYR A 324 -2.44 -7.79 21.66
C TYR A 324 -3.53 -6.92 22.30
N LEU A 325 -4.74 -6.88 21.75
CA LEU A 325 -5.90 -6.20 22.35
C LEU A 325 -6.21 -6.74 23.75
N ALA A 326 -6.22 -8.07 23.92
CA ALA A 326 -6.47 -8.72 25.20
C ALA A 326 -5.46 -8.25 26.27
N SER A 327 -4.19 -8.10 25.89
CA SER A 327 -3.10 -7.71 26.78
C SER A 327 -3.01 -6.21 27.03
N ASN A 328 -3.65 -5.37 26.22
CA ASN A 328 -3.53 -3.91 26.24
C ASN A 328 -4.87 -3.20 26.49
N GLY A 329 -5.66 -3.71 27.44
CA GLY A 329 -6.87 -3.04 27.94
C GLY A 329 -8.19 -3.65 27.48
N GLY A 330 -8.17 -4.54 26.49
CA GLY A 330 -9.38 -5.25 26.03
C GLY A 330 -9.80 -6.40 26.96
N GLY A 331 -8.83 -7.11 27.55
CA GLY A 331 -9.07 -8.24 28.43
C GLY A 331 -9.34 -9.58 27.72
N THR A 332 -8.91 -10.67 28.34
CA THR A 332 -8.95 -12.04 27.78
C THR A 332 -10.36 -12.65 27.74
N SER A 333 -11.33 -12.05 28.42
CA SER A 333 -12.73 -12.46 28.33
C SER A 333 -13.35 -12.13 26.98
N SER A 334 -12.85 -11.11 26.30
CA SER A 334 -13.44 -10.54 25.08
C SER A 334 -12.58 -10.79 23.84
N TYR A 335 -11.26 -10.70 23.98
CA TYR A 335 -10.30 -10.77 22.89
C TYR A 335 -9.31 -11.93 23.08
N GLY A 336 -8.74 -12.41 21.97
CA GLY A 336 -7.63 -13.37 21.95
C GLY A 336 -7.73 -14.42 20.84
N ALA A 337 -6.58 -14.92 20.39
CA ALA A 337 -6.44 -15.89 19.32
C ALA A 337 -7.20 -17.20 19.58
N GLY A 338 -7.26 -17.64 20.85
CA GLY A 338 -7.98 -18.84 21.25
C GLY A 338 -9.51 -18.75 21.11
N ARG A 339 -10.04 -17.56 20.83
CA ARG A 339 -11.48 -17.27 20.75
C ARG A 339 -12.02 -17.24 19.32
N TYR A 340 -11.26 -17.76 18.36
CA TYR A 340 -11.70 -17.98 16.99
C TYR A 340 -12.40 -19.34 16.91
N PHE A 341 -13.39 -19.44 16.06
CA PHE A 341 -14.26 -20.61 15.92
C PHE A 341 -14.15 -21.17 14.51
N ILE A 342 -14.28 -22.49 14.39
CA ILE A 342 -14.41 -23.17 13.12
C ILE A 342 -15.68 -24.03 13.09
N ALA A 343 -16.43 -23.97 12.00
CA ALA A 343 -17.60 -24.81 11.73
C ALA A 343 -17.63 -25.31 10.28
N PHE A 344 -18.27 -26.45 10.05
CA PHE A 344 -18.67 -26.94 8.74
C PHE A 344 -20.20 -26.93 8.65
N LEU A 345 -20.73 -26.22 7.67
CA LEU A 345 -22.15 -26.27 7.35
C LEU A 345 -22.32 -27.24 6.19
N GLY A 346 -22.99 -28.37 6.43
CA GLY A 346 -22.97 -29.51 5.52
C GLY A 346 -21.77 -30.43 5.79
N THR A 347 -21.62 -31.46 4.95
CA THR A 347 -20.51 -32.42 5.05
C THR A 347 -19.46 -32.10 4.00
N PRO A 348 -18.17 -31.97 4.36
CA PRO A 348 -17.10 -31.77 3.40
C PRO A 348 -17.15 -32.77 2.25
N SER A 349 -17.38 -32.24 1.04
CA SER A 349 -17.66 -33.03 -0.16
C SER A 349 -17.10 -32.33 -1.39
N THR A 350 -16.66 -33.11 -2.38
CA THR A 350 -16.28 -32.61 -3.71
C THR A 350 -17.47 -32.49 -4.66
N THR A 351 -18.67 -32.89 -4.25
CA THR A 351 -19.85 -32.96 -5.14
C THR A 351 -21.09 -32.26 -4.58
N SER A 352 -21.18 -32.10 -3.26
CA SER A 352 -22.33 -31.48 -2.59
C SER A 352 -21.92 -30.18 -1.92
N ALA A 353 -22.85 -29.24 -1.82
CA ALA A 353 -22.61 -27.96 -1.17
C ALA A 353 -22.23 -28.15 0.31
N TRP A 354 -21.17 -27.48 0.73
CA TRP A 354 -20.81 -27.29 2.13
C TRP A 354 -20.03 -26.00 2.31
N GLN A 355 -20.11 -25.39 3.49
CA GLN A 355 -19.42 -24.15 3.83
C GLN A 355 -18.45 -24.37 4.98
N LEU A 356 -17.21 -23.89 4.80
CA LEU A 356 -16.27 -23.68 5.88
C LEU A 356 -16.49 -22.28 6.45
N GLN A 357 -16.83 -22.21 7.73
CA GLN A 357 -16.83 -20.97 8.50
C GLN A 357 -15.64 -20.94 9.44
N PHE A 358 -14.89 -19.86 9.42
CA PHE A 358 -13.81 -19.63 10.36
C PHE A 358 -13.74 -18.15 10.74
N GLY A 359 -13.73 -17.82 12.03
CA GLY A 359 -13.72 -16.41 12.42
C GLY A 359 -13.71 -16.12 13.92
N GLY A 360 -13.53 -14.85 14.24
CA GLY A 360 -13.40 -14.30 15.59
C GLY A 360 -13.85 -12.84 15.61
N HIS A 361 -13.36 -12.05 16.57
CA HIS A 361 -13.73 -10.64 16.71
C HIS A 361 -13.44 -9.85 15.43
N HIS A 362 -12.28 -9.98 14.80
CA HIS A 362 -11.92 -9.15 13.64
C HIS A 362 -11.77 -9.92 12.32
N TYR A 363 -12.40 -11.09 12.22
CA TYR A 363 -12.27 -11.94 11.05
C TYR A 363 -13.51 -12.78 10.84
N ALA A 364 -14.02 -12.83 9.62
CA ALA A 364 -14.98 -13.84 9.21
C ALA A 364 -14.65 -14.33 7.80
N LEU A 365 -14.30 -15.62 7.72
CA LEU A 365 -14.07 -16.36 6.49
C LEU A 365 -15.23 -17.32 6.28
N ASN A 366 -15.95 -17.13 5.18
CA ASN A 366 -17.04 -18.00 4.75
C ASN A 366 -16.73 -18.49 3.33
N VAL A 367 -16.34 -19.76 3.21
CA VAL A 367 -16.01 -20.35 1.90
C VAL A 367 -16.94 -21.52 1.64
N THR A 368 -17.77 -21.41 0.61
CA THR A 368 -18.71 -22.46 0.19
C THR A 368 -18.16 -23.20 -1.02
N TYR A 369 -18.09 -24.52 -0.93
CA TYR A 369 -17.73 -25.41 -2.02
C TYR A 369 -18.99 -26.15 -2.50
N ASN A 370 -19.30 -26.08 -3.79
CA ASN A 370 -20.42 -26.78 -4.40
C ASN A 370 -19.97 -27.39 -5.75
N GLY A 371 -19.45 -28.62 -5.70
CA GLY A 371 -18.86 -29.24 -6.87
C GLY A 371 -17.62 -28.49 -7.35
N ASN A 372 -17.63 -28.05 -8.61
CA ASN A 372 -16.56 -27.24 -9.21
C ASN A 372 -16.71 -25.74 -8.92
N TYR A 373 -17.78 -25.34 -8.27
CA TYR A 373 -18.05 -23.95 -7.93
C TYR A 373 -17.60 -23.65 -6.50
N VAL A 374 -16.93 -22.51 -6.32
CA VAL A 374 -16.50 -22.02 -5.01
C VAL A 374 -16.89 -20.57 -4.85
N SER A 375 -17.52 -20.25 -3.73
CA SER A 375 -17.72 -18.89 -3.24
C SER A 375 -16.82 -18.66 -2.03
N ALA A 376 -16.29 -17.44 -1.91
CA ALA A 376 -15.40 -17.04 -0.82
C ALA A 376 -15.97 -15.88 0.02
N THR A 377 -17.29 -15.66 -0.06
CA THR A 377 -17.94 -14.51 0.56
C THR A 377 -19.21 -14.92 1.33
N PRO A 378 -19.61 -14.15 2.37
CA PRO A 378 -19.00 -12.89 2.82
C PRO A 378 -17.66 -13.07 3.55
N PHE A 379 -16.76 -12.12 3.31
CA PHE A 379 -15.43 -12.07 3.91
C PHE A 379 -15.22 -10.75 4.65
N PHE A 380 -15.04 -10.81 5.97
CA PHE A 380 -14.85 -9.63 6.82
C PHE A 380 -13.43 -9.56 7.38
N LEU A 381 -12.88 -8.35 7.38
CA LEU A 381 -11.61 -8.00 8.01
C LEU A 381 -11.81 -6.78 8.92
N GLY A 382 -11.29 -6.84 10.14
CA GLY A 382 -11.12 -5.70 11.02
C GLY A 382 -9.72 -5.66 11.62
N VAL A 383 -9.22 -4.52 12.11
CA VAL A 383 -8.00 -4.52 12.94
C VAL A 383 -7.89 -3.28 13.82
N GLU A 384 -7.63 -3.52 15.09
CA GLU A 384 -7.31 -2.49 16.07
C GLU A 384 -6.12 -2.95 16.95
N PRO A 385 -5.10 -2.09 17.18
CA PRO A 385 -4.77 -0.92 16.38
C PRO A 385 -4.22 -1.33 15.00
N PRO A 386 -4.18 -0.45 13.99
CA PRO A 386 -3.71 -0.77 12.65
C PRO A 386 -2.24 -1.18 12.58
N THR A 387 -1.46 -0.81 13.59
CA THR A 387 -0.04 -1.14 13.70
C THR A 387 0.30 -1.37 15.16
N PHE A 388 0.98 -2.47 15.44
CA PHE A 388 1.46 -2.80 16.78
C PHE A 388 2.75 -3.60 16.69
N THR A 389 3.45 -3.76 17.81
CA THR A 389 4.66 -4.59 17.88
C THR A 389 4.39 -5.81 18.75
N SER A 390 4.67 -7.00 18.20
CA SER A 390 4.61 -8.26 18.92
C SER A 390 5.93 -9.00 18.76
N SER A 391 6.51 -9.46 19.87
CA SER A 391 7.80 -10.18 19.88
C SER A 391 8.93 -9.48 19.12
N GLY A 392 8.97 -8.14 19.14
CA GLY A 392 9.97 -7.33 18.46
C GLY A 392 9.69 -7.06 16.97
N THR A 393 8.62 -7.61 16.41
CA THR A 393 8.20 -7.40 15.02
C THR A 393 7.04 -6.41 14.96
N THR A 394 7.16 -5.38 14.13
CA THR A 394 6.04 -4.49 13.80
C THR A 394 5.11 -5.18 12.81
N ILE A 395 3.83 -5.26 13.15
CA ILE A 395 2.79 -5.94 12.38
C ILE A 395 1.77 -4.89 11.90
N GLN A 396 1.46 -4.93 10.60
CA GLN A 396 0.45 -4.09 9.96
C GLN A 396 -0.52 -4.97 9.16
N VAL A 397 -1.54 -5.47 9.84
CA VAL A 397 -2.36 -6.59 9.37
C VAL A 397 -3.06 -6.28 8.03
N MET A 398 -3.70 -5.12 7.93
CA MET A 398 -4.50 -4.71 6.77
C MET A 398 -3.77 -3.69 5.87
N GLU A 399 -2.43 -3.62 5.90
CA GLU A 399 -1.71 -2.59 5.14
C GLU A 399 -1.91 -2.72 3.63
N LYS A 400 -2.03 -3.94 3.09
CA LYS A 400 -2.32 -4.13 1.66
C LYS A 400 -3.67 -3.54 1.27
N GLN A 401 -4.71 -3.79 2.06
CA GLN A 401 -6.06 -3.24 1.84
C GLN A 401 -6.04 -1.71 1.99
N ARG A 402 -5.40 -1.20 3.04
CA ARG A 402 -5.28 0.25 3.28
C ARG A 402 -4.49 0.94 2.18
N ALA A 403 -3.40 0.36 1.69
CA ALA A 403 -2.60 0.91 0.60
C ALA A 403 -3.38 0.96 -0.71
N ALA A 404 -4.13 -0.10 -1.04
CA ALA A 404 -5.00 -0.12 -2.21
C ALA A 404 -6.13 0.91 -2.09
N ALA A 405 -6.77 1.00 -0.92
CA ALA A 405 -7.78 2.01 -0.61
C ALA A 405 -7.22 3.42 -0.78
N TYR A 406 -6.06 3.72 -0.18
CA TYR A 406 -5.37 5.01 -0.29
C TYR A 406 -5.04 5.37 -1.73
N ALA A 407 -4.42 4.46 -2.47
CA ALA A 407 -4.01 4.71 -3.85
C ALA A 407 -5.21 5.10 -4.72
N LEU A 408 -6.33 4.39 -4.59
CA LEU A 408 -7.56 4.71 -5.30
C LEU A 408 -8.23 5.99 -4.75
N GLY A 409 -8.45 6.08 -3.44
CA GLY A 409 -9.15 7.18 -2.78
C GLY A 409 -8.51 8.54 -3.05
N GLN A 410 -7.18 8.64 -3.00
CA GLN A 410 -6.47 9.89 -3.30
C GLN A 410 -6.72 10.41 -4.72
N THR A 411 -6.94 9.51 -5.68
CA THR A 411 -7.26 9.91 -7.06
C THR A 411 -8.72 10.25 -7.27
N LEU A 412 -9.62 9.77 -6.41
CA LEU A 412 -11.05 10.03 -6.50
C LEU A 412 -11.44 11.37 -5.87
N THR A 413 -10.67 11.87 -4.91
CA THR A 413 -11.01 13.09 -4.16
C THR A 413 -11.09 14.35 -5.03
N SER A 414 -10.42 14.37 -6.18
CA SER A 414 -10.54 15.43 -7.18
C SER A 414 -11.83 15.36 -8.01
N ASN A 415 -12.59 14.26 -7.93
CA ASN A 415 -13.83 14.03 -8.67
C ASN A 415 -15.04 14.04 -7.72
N SER A 416 -15.71 15.19 -7.63
CA SER A 416 -16.87 15.36 -6.74
C SER A 416 -18.04 14.42 -7.06
N SER A 417 -18.17 13.91 -8.29
CA SER A 417 -19.20 12.93 -8.65
C SER A 417 -18.92 11.54 -8.08
N ALA A 418 -17.68 11.24 -7.70
CA ALA A 418 -17.33 9.99 -7.02
C ALA A 418 -17.62 10.04 -5.51
N LYS A 419 -17.91 11.23 -4.96
CA LYS A 419 -18.20 11.39 -3.54
C LYS A 419 -19.59 10.84 -3.19
N LEU A 420 -19.64 9.93 -2.24
CA LEU A 420 -20.86 9.35 -1.72
C LEU A 420 -21.52 10.31 -0.72
N SER A 421 -22.85 10.35 -0.75
CA SER A 421 -23.64 11.08 0.25
C SER A 421 -23.78 10.26 1.53
N GLY A 422 -23.66 10.91 2.69
CA GLY A 422 -23.86 10.29 4.00
C GLY A 422 -22.59 10.25 4.84
N THR A 423 -22.74 9.70 6.05
CA THR A 423 -21.66 9.39 6.98
C THR A 423 -21.47 7.88 7.05
N PHE A 424 -20.23 7.44 7.15
CA PHE A 424 -19.87 6.02 7.12
C PHE A 424 -19.07 5.70 8.38
N ASP A 425 -19.78 5.35 9.46
CA ASP A 425 -19.16 4.99 10.72
C ASP A 425 -18.74 3.52 10.77
N ASP A 426 -19.26 2.69 9.86
CA ASP A 426 -18.89 1.28 9.65
C ASP A 426 -19.13 0.90 8.18
N VAL A 427 -18.76 -0.33 7.81
CA VAL A 427 -19.18 -0.94 6.54
C VAL A 427 -20.70 -1.02 6.50
N VAL A 428 -21.30 -0.80 5.35
CA VAL A 428 -22.76 -0.75 5.17
C VAL A 428 -23.37 -2.15 5.21
N HIS A 429 -22.69 -3.14 4.62
CA HIS A 429 -23.14 -4.53 4.57
C HIS A 429 -22.28 -5.46 5.44
N GLY A 430 -21.91 -5.04 6.64
CA GLY A 430 -21.32 -5.92 7.67
C GLY A 430 -22.34 -6.44 8.67
N ALA A 431 -21.88 -7.29 9.60
CA ALA A 431 -22.64 -7.74 10.76
C ALA A 431 -22.74 -6.62 11.83
N ASN A 432 -23.42 -5.52 11.46
CA ASN A 432 -23.46 -4.29 12.25
C ASN A 432 -24.48 -4.36 13.39
N GLY A 433 -24.10 -3.90 14.58
CA GLY A 433 -24.98 -3.77 15.75
C GLY A 433 -24.54 -4.64 16.93
N SER A 434 -24.85 -4.22 18.17
CA SER A 434 -24.22 -4.76 19.39
C SER A 434 -24.56 -6.21 19.77
N THR A 435 -25.49 -6.85 19.06
CA THR A 435 -25.88 -8.25 19.26
C THR A 435 -26.05 -8.99 17.94
N SER A 436 -25.59 -8.40 16.84
CA SER A 436 -25.97 -8.81 15.50
C SER A 436 -25.00 -9.85 14.94
N HIS A 437 -25.57 -10.91 14.40
CA HIS A 437 -24.91 -11.71 13.38
C HIS A 437 -25.02 -10.98 12.03
N ASP A 438 -24.77 -11.65 10.91
CA ASP A 438 -25.10 -11.10 9.59
C ASP A 438 -26.62 -11.12 9.32
N ASP A 439 -27.41 -10.77 10.35
CA ASP A 439 -28.88 -10.82 10.39
C ASP A 439 -29.54 -9.95 9.31
N ASN A 440 -28.80 -8.96 8.82
CA ASN A 440 -29.21 -8.05 7.76
C ASN A 440 -28.46 -8.30 6.45
N TYR A 441 -28.00 -9.54 6.22
CA TYR A 441 -27.45 -10.00 4.95
C TYR A 441 -28.16 -9.29 3.78
N PRO A 442 -27.43 -8.61 2.87
CA PRO A 442 -27.98 -7.47 2.14
C PRO A 442 -29.22 -7.85 1.34
N GLN A 443 -30.39 -7.49 1.87
CA GLN A 443 -31.67 -7.72 1.20
C GLN A 443 -31.79 -6.86 -0.08
N ALA A 444 -31.04 -5.76 -0.14
CA ALA A 444 -30.94 -4.92 -1.33
C ALA A 444 -29.63 -4.13 -1.34
N TYR A 445 -29.05 -3.97 -2.54
CA TYR A 445 -27.92 -3.09 -2.81
C TYR A 445 -28.42 -1.75 -3.37
N PRO A 446 -27.69 -0.63 -3.12
CA PRO A 446 -28.09 0.67 -3.64
C PRO A 446 -28.10 0.69 -5.18
N THR A 447 -29.17 1.21 -5.76
CA THR A 447 -29.32 1.41 -7.21
C THR A 447 -29.01 2.85 -7.65
N SER A 448 -28.87 3.76 -6.69
CA SER A 448 -28.53 5.17 -6.90
C SER A 448 -27.45 5.62 -5.91
N GLY A 449 -26.81 6.77 -6.15
CA GLY A 449 -25.76 7.28 -5.27
C GLY A 449 -24.54 6.35 -5.15
N ARG A 450 -24.20 5.63 -6.23
CA ARG A 450 -23.15 4.60 -6.23
C ARG A 450 -21.73 5.15 -6.45
N GLY A 451 -21.61 6.44 -6.75
CA GLY A 451 -20.37 7.08 -7.19
C GLY A 451 -20.29 7.16 -8.71
N VAL A 452 -19.10 6.99 -9.28
CA VAL A 452 -18.86 7.06 -10.74
C VAL A 452 -18.66 5.68 -11.34
N LEU A 453 -19.06 5.54 -12.61
CA LEU A 453 -18.78 4.34 -13.39
C LEU A 453 -17.27 4.15 -13.62
N TYR A 454 -16.80 2.92 -13.53
CA TYR A 454 -15.42 2.54 -13.89
C TYR A 454 -15.04 3.01 -15.30
N SER A 455 -15.98 2.94 -16.25
CA SER A 455 -15.75 3.36 -17.64
C SER A 455 -15.53 4.86 -17.82
N SER A 456 -15.89 5.70 -16.83
CA SER A 456 -15.59 7.14 -16.85
C SER A 456 -14.28 7.51 -16.16
N LEU A 457 -13.61 6.55 -15.52
CA LEU A 457 -12.33 6.74 -14.87
C LEU A 457 -11.17 6.78 -15.89
N SER A 458 -10.07 7.45 -15.53
CA SER A 458 -8.82 7.37 -16.29
C SER A 458 -8.24 5.94 -16.27
N SER A 459 -7.38 5.61 -17.24
CA SER A 459 -6.72 4.30 -17.28
C SER A 459 -5.93 3.97 -16.01
N THR A 460 -5.30 4.97 -15.39
CA THR A 460 -4.61 4.83 -14.09
C THR A 460 -5.60 4.48 -12.98
N GLN A 461 -6.72 5.19 -12.88
CA GLN A 461 -7.76 4.90 -11.89
C GLN A 461 -8.39 3.53 -12.12
N GLN A 462 -8.63 3.14 -13.36
CA GLN A 462 -9.13 1.82 -13.73
C GLN A 462 -8.20 0.69 -13.25
N ALA A 463 -6.88 0.85 -13.43
CA ALA A 463 -5.90 -0.08 -12.88
C ALA A 463 -5.96 -0.14 -11.35
N LEU A 464 -6.12 1.00 -10.67
CA LEU A 464 -6.26 1.06 -9.22
C LEU A 464 -7.54 0.40 -8.70
N VAL A 465 -8.65 0.41 -9.46
CA VAL A 465 -9.86 -0.33 -9.11
C VAL A 465 -9.62 -1.84 -9.14
N LYS A 466 -8.90 -2.35 -10.15
CA LYS A 466 -8.50 -3.76 -10.22
C LYS A 466 -7.60 -4.13 -9.05
N SER A 467 -6.55 -3.34 -8.80
CA SER A 467 -5.66 -3.55 -7.64
C SER A 467 -6.41 -3.48 -6.30
N PHE A 468 -7.45 -2.66 -6.21
CA PHE A 468 -8.35 -2.66 -5.06
C PHE A 468 -9.07 -4.00 -4.96
N ILE A 469 -9.76 -4.50 -6.00
CA ILE A 469 -10.43 -5.81 -5.96
C ILE A 469 -9.45 -6.94 -5.59
N GLU A 470 -8.29 -6.98 -6.26
CA GLU A 470 -7.22 -7.95 -6.04
C GLU A 470 -6.72 -7.99 -4.59
N ALA A 471 -6.78 -6.88 -3.84
CA ALA A 471 -6.30 -6.83 -2.46
C ALA A 471 -7.13 -7.69 -1.50
N TRP A 472 -8.40 -8.01 -1.83
CA TRP A 472 -9.24 -8.91 -1.03
C TRP A 472 -9.28 -10.31 -1.64
N VAL A 473 -9.47 -10.39 -2.96
CA VAL A 473 -9.69 -11.69 -3.63
C VAL A 473 -8.45 -12.59 -3.54
N ASN A 474 -7.24 -12.00 -3.58
CA ASN A 474 -6.00 -12.77 -3.50
C ASN A 474 -5.65 -13.30 -2.11
N ASP A 475 -6.50 -13.09 -1.09
CA ASP A 475 -6.38 -13.81 0.18
C ASP A 475 -6.82 -15.26 0.07
N GLN A 476 -7.65 -15.56 -0.92
CA GLN A 476 -8.11 -16.91 -1.20
C GLN A 476 -7.01 -17.71 -1.89
N ASN A 477 -7.09 -19.04 -1.82
CA ASN A 477 -6.25 -19.92 -2.63
C ASN A 477 -6.20 -19.44 -4.10
N SER A 478 -5.04 -19.50 -4.74
CA SER A 478 -4.80 -18.91 -6.07
C SER A 478 -5.77 -19.40 -7.16
N ASP A 479 -6.22 -20.66 -7.07
CA ASP A 479 -7.15 -21.23 -8.05
C ASP A 479 -8.55 -20.62 -7.89
N ILE A 480 -8.97 -20.39 -6.64
CA ILE A 480 -10.23 -19.72 -6.30
C ILE A 480 -10.14 -18.24 -6.69
N ALA A 481 -9.05 -17.57 -6.29
CA ALA A 481 -8.83 -16.15 -6.53
C ALA A 481 -8.83 -15.83 -8.04
N SER A 482 -8.09 -16.60 -8.84
CA SER A 482 -8.03 -16.41 -10.30
C SER A 482 -9.40 -16.56 -10.97
N THR A 483 -10.20 -17.53 -10.53
CA THR A 483 -11.57 -17.73 -11.02
C THR A 483 -12.47 -16.53 -10.69
N LEU A 484 -12.45 -16.06 -9.44
CA LEU A 484 -13.25 -14.91 -9.00
C LEU A 484 -12.82 -13.61 -9.70
N LEU A 485 -11.52 -13.34 -9.79
CA LEU A 485 -10.97 -12.18 -10.50
C LEU A 485 -11.37 -12.18 -11.98
N SER A 486 -11.34 -13.35 -12.65
CA SER A 486 -11.77 -13.44 -14.05
C SER A 486 -13.23 -13.01 -14.24
N THR A 487 -14.07 -13.17 -13.21
CA THR A 487 -15.46 -12.72 -13.25
C THR A 487 -15.61 -11.25 -12.91
N TYR A 488 -14.92 -10.76 -11.87
CA TYR A 488 -15.04 -9.38 -11.43
C TYR A 488 -14.39 -8.39 -12.40
N GLU A 489 -13.33 -8.83 -13.08
CA GLU A 489 -12.56 -8.03 -14.02
C GLU A 489 -12.93 -8.24 -15.48
N ASP A 490 -13.98 -9.03 -15.75
CA ASP A 490 -14.56 -9.10 -17.09
C ASP A 490 -14.93 -7.69 -17.56
N SER A 491 -14.71 -7.42 -18.85
CA SER A 491 -14.94 -6.10 -19.44
C SER A 491 -16.39 -5.61 -19.30
N THR A 492 -17.36 -6.53 -19.35
CA THR A 492 -18.79 -6.22 -19.19
C THR A 492 -19.11 -5.96 -17.72
N ALA A 493 -18.53 -6.75 -16.82
CA ALA A 493 -18.67 -6.55 -15.38
C ALA A 493 -18.11 -5.18 -14.98
N LEU A 494 -16.87 -4.88 -15.36
CA LEU A 494 -16.20 -3.61 -15.10
C LEU A 494 -16.95 -2.42 -15.71
N ALA A 495 -17.48 -2.54 -16.93
CA ALA A 495 -18.27 -1.46 -17.54
C ALA A 495 -19.52 -1.07 -16.71
N SER A 496 -20.00 -1.98 -15.85
CA SER A 496 -21.14 -1.78 -14.94
C SER A 496 -20.73 -1.62 -13.47
N THR A 497 -19.43 -1.49 -13.20
CA THR A 497 -18.88 -1.29 -11.85
C THR A 497 -18.83 0.18 -11.50
N TYR A 498 -19.26 0.51 -10.29
CA TYR A 498 -19.20 1.85 -9.72
C TYR A 498 -18.15 1.91 -8.63
N VAL A 499 -17.57 3.10 -8.47
CA VAL A 499 -16.60 3.40 -7.42
C VAL A 499 -17.02 4.68 -6.74
N GLY A 500 -17.05 4.66 -5.42
CA GLY A 500 -17.38 5.84 -4.63
C GLY A 500 -16.55 5.93 -3.36
N TYR A 501 -16.34 7.15 -2.89
CA TYR A 501 -15.58 7.44 -1.68
C TYR A 501 -16.33 8.39 -0.74
N SER A 502 -15.97 8.40 0.54
CA SER A 502 -16.30 9.48 1.48
C SER A 502 -15.05 9.84 2.30
N GLY A 503 -15.10 11.01 2.94
CA GLY A 503 -13.99 11.54 3.72
C GLY A 503 -12.85 12.12 2.87
N THR A 504 -11.63 11.93 3.35
CA THR A 504 -10.39 12.55 2.87
C THR A 504 -9.70 11.78 1.74
N GLY A 505 -10.00 10.49 1.59
CA GLY A 505 -9.29 9.57 0.69
C GLY A 505 -7.93 9.10 1.21
N ALA A 506 -7.48 9.58 2.38
CA ALA A 506 -6.20 9.19 2.98
C ALA A 506 -6.31 7.92 3.86
N PHE A 507 -7.52 7.58 4.33
CA PHE A 507 -7.80 6.46 5.23
C PHE A 507 -7.04 6.57 6.56
N THR A 508 -7.01 7.79 7.09
CA THR A 508 -6.36 8.15 8.36
C THR A 508 -7.34 8.77 9.35
N THR A 509 -8.59 8.98 8.94
CA THR A 509 -9.58 9.70 9.74
C THR A 509 -10.89 8.95 9.74
N GLN A 510 -11.57 8.90 10.89
CA GLN A 510 -12.90 8.31 11.02
C GLN A 510 -13.83 8.84 9.91
N GLY A 511 -14.57 7.94 9.28
CA GLY A 511 -15.49 8.27 8.19
C GLY A 511 -14.85 8.31 6.81
N ASP A 512 -13.52 8.14 6.72
CA ASP A 512 -12.89 7.78 5.45
C ASP A 512 -13.44 6.42 5.00
N TYR A 513 -14.01 6.41 3.81
CA TYR A 513 -14.73 5.25 3.28
C TYR A 513 -14.50 5.12 1.78
N ILE A 514 -14.43 3.89 1.29
CA ILE A 514 -14.46 3.61 -0.15
C ILE A 514 -15.23 2.34 -0.43
N ARG A 515 -15.89 2.34 -1.59
CA ARG A 515 -16.63 1.19 -2.09
C ARG A 515 -16.39 0.96 -3.57
N VAL A 516 -16.15 -0.30 -3.91
CA VAL A 516 -16.25 -0.84 -5.28
C VAL A 516 -17.51 -1.69 -5.37
N ASP A 517 -18.38 -1.33 -6.31
CA ASP A 517 -19.75 -1.81 -6.41
C ASP A 517 -20.04 -2.25 -7.85
N GLY A 518 -19.77 -3.52 -8.14
CA GLY A 518 -20.00 -4.17 -9.43
C GLY A 518 -21.30 -4.98 -9.50
N PRO A 519 -21.55 -5.66 -10.64
CA PRO A 519 -22.67 -6.60 -10.77
C PRO A 519 -22.59 -7.77 -9.79
N ARG A 520 -21.36 -8.28 -9.57
CA ARG A 520 -21.07 -9.33 -8.56
C ARG A 520 -20.25 -8.81 -7.40
N VAL A 521 -19.11 -8.15 -7.66
CA VAL A 521 -18.22 -7.69 -6.57
C VAL A 521 -18.82 -6.54 -5.77
N TRP A 522 -18.72 -6.62 -4.45
CA TRP A 522 -18.99 -5.53 -3.52
C TRP A 522 -17.90 -5.52 -2.45
N ILE A 523 -17.08 -4.47 -2.41
CA ILE A 523 -16.01 -4.34 -1.43
C ILE A 523 -16.10 -2.96 -0.78
N GLU A 524 -16.06 -2.92 0.55
CA GLU A 524 -16.05 -1.70 1.35
C GLU A 524 -14.82 -1.66 2.24
N PHE A 525 -14.23 -0.49 2.43
CA PHE A 525 -13.18 -0.25 3.40
C PHE A 525 -13.46 1.07 4.13
N VAL A 526 -13.46 1.04 5.46
CA VAL A 526 -13.85 2.17 6.30
C VAL A 526 -12.89 2.35 7.47
N VAL A 527 -12.75 3.59 7.91
CA VAL A 527 -12.01 3.97 9.10
C VAL A 527 -12.99 4.34 10.22
N GLN A 528 -12.88 3.65 11.34
CA GLN A 528 -13.58 3.91 12.60
C GLN A 528 -12.64 4.53 13.63
N ASN A 529 -13.22 4.97 14.75
CA ASN A 529 -12.45 5.21 15.98
C ASN A 529 -12.13 3.88 16.66
N GLY A 530 -10.95 3.80 17.28
CA GLY A 530 -10.59 2.66 18.12
C GLY A 530 -11.52 2.51 19.33
N ILE A 531 -11.81 1.27 19.71
CA ILE A 531 -12.61 0.91 20.88
C ILE A 531 -11.71 0.69 22.10
N VAL A 532 -10.65 -0.11 21.96
CA VAL A 532 -9.67 -0.36 23.04
C VAL A 532 -8.62 0.75 23.08
N PHE A 533 -8.17 1.21 21.93
CA PHE A 533 -7.25 2.31 21.71
C PHE A 533 -8.02 3.53 21.19
N SER A 534 -8.77 4.20 22.06
CA SER A 534 -9.67 5.31 21.70
C SER A 534 -8.99 6.53 21.06
N SER A 535 -7.66 6.66 21.19
CA SER A 535 -6.86 7.68 20.51
C SER A 535 -6.30 7.23 19.15
N SER A 536 -6.57 5.99 18.74
CA SER A 536 -6.17 5.40 17.47
C SER A 536 -7.39 5.26 16.55
N ILE A 537 -7.12 5.01 15.27
CA ILE A 537 -8.13 4.55 14.32
C ILE A 537 -8.27 3.03 14.37
N HIS A 538 -9.34 2.53 13.74
CA HIS A 538 -9.67 1.13 13.58
C HIS A 538 -10.15 0.93 12.12
N TYR A 539 -9.65 -0.08 11.42
CA TYR A 539 -10.12 -0.40 10.07
C TYR A 539 -11.14 -1.53 10.08
N HIS A 540 -12.22 -1.36 9.33
CA HIS A 540 -13.16 -2.42 8.98
C HIS A 540 -13.28 -2.54 7.46
N SER A 541 -13.57 -3.75 7.01
CA SER A 541 -13.79 -4.04 5.60
C SER A 541 -14.65 -5.28 5.41
N ILE A 542 -15.46 -5.25 4.36
CA ILE A 542 -16.27 -6.39 3.93
C ILE A 542 -16.10 -6.57 2.42
N TRP A 543 -15.92 -7.81 2.00
CA TRP A 543 -16.06 -8.25 0.61
C TRP A 543 -17.24 -9.22 0.49
N ARG A 544 -18.12 -8.93 -0.46
CA ARG A 544 -19.27 -9.71 -0.85
C ARG A 544 -19.31 -9.96 -2.34
N ASP A 545 -19.98 -11.05 -2.70
CA ASP A 545 -20.39 -11.38 -4.05
C ASP A 545 -21.92 -11.43 -4.11
N LYS A 546 -22.52 -10.47 -4.79
CA LYS A 546 -23.96 -10.26 -4.80
C LYS A 546 -24.78 -11.42 -5.34
N SER A 547 -24.16 -12.33 -6.10
CA SER A 547 -24.84 -13.50 -6.65
C SER A 547 -24.34 -14.81 -6.07
N ALA A 548 -23.36 -14.77 -5.15
CA ALA A 548 -22.64 -15.96 -4.72
C ALA A 548 -22.29 -15.99 -3.24
N ASP A 549 -22.54 -14.92 -2.48
CA ASP A 549 -22.45 -14.97 -1.02
C ASP A 549 -23.18 -16.21 -0.49
N TYR A 550 -22.55 -16.90 0.47
CA TYR A 550 -23.03 -18.19 0.98
C TYR A 550 -23.34 -19.20 -0.14
N GLY A 551 -22.46 -19.31 -1.14
CA GLY A 551 -22.65 -20.21 -2.28
C GLY A 551 -23.70 -19.79 -3.30
N GLY A 552 -24.45 -18.71 -3.08
CA GLY A 552 -25.57 -18.32 -3.94
C GLY A 552 -26.84 -19.16 -3.73
N ASP A 553 -26.94 -19.83 -2.58
CA ASP A 553 -28.03 -20.76 -2.27
C ASP A 553 -29.19 -20.14 -1.47
N PHE A 554 -29.04 -18.88 -1.00
CA PHE A 554 -30.01 -18.19 -0.13
C PHE A 554 -30.37 -16.80 -0.64
#